data_AF-A0A1J3JU02-F1
#
_entry.id   AF-A0A1J3JU02-F1
#
_cell.length_a   1.000
_cell.length_b   1.000
_cell.length_c   1.000
_cell.angle_alpha   90.00
_cell.angle_beta   90.00
_cell.angle_gamma   90.00
#
_symmetry.space_group_name_H-M   'P 1'
#
loop_
_entity.id
_entity.type
_entity.pdbx_description
1 polymer ?
#
loop_
_entity_poly.entity_id
_entity_poly.type
_entity_poly.pdbx_seq_one_letter_code
_entity_poly.pdbx_strand_id
1 'polypeptide(L)' 'MSGEASIDRLPLDLLAYILSLVTSFTDLAQASGVCKKWRKAVNQSMARRESLSFAGWKMDDDSTSRLVHLAYNLKELDM' A
#
# COMPACT_ATOMS: atom_id res chain seq x y z
N MET A 1 7.36 -31.20 -11.46
CA MET A 1 6.80 -29.84 -11.59
C MET A 1 6.87 -29.19 -10.22
N SER A 2 7.89 -28.37 -9.95
CA SER A 2 7.92 -27.56 -8.74
C SER A 2 6.78 -26.54 -8.88
N GLY A 3 5.69 -26.74 -8.14
CA GLY A 3 4.59 -25.80 -8.13
C GLY A 3 5.06 -24.54 -7.40
N GLU A 4 5.69 -23.63 -8.12
CA GLU A 4 6.11 -22.34 -7.57
C GLU A 4 4.90 -21.70 -6.89
N ALA A 5 5.06 -21.39 -5.60
CA ALA A 5 4.05 -20.70 -4.82
C ALA A 5 3.86 -19.30 -5.41
N SER A 6 2.92 -19.18 -6.35
CA SER A 6 2.63 -17.91 -7.00
C SER A 6 1.99 -16.95 -6.00
N ILE A 7 2.57 -15.75 -5.87
CA ILE A 7 2.00 -14.65 -5.07
C ILE A 7 0.55 -14.34 -5.50
N ASP A 8 0.19 -14.59 -6.76
CA ASP A 8 -1.17 -14.38 -7.24
C ASP A 8 -2.21 -15.28 -6.55
N ARG A 9 -1.78 -16.37 -5.92
CA ARG A 9 -2.67 -17.26 -5.14
C ARG A 9 -2.90 -16.78 -3.71
N LEU A 10 -2.14 -15.82 -3.20
CA LEU A 10 -2.36 -15.32 -1.83
C LEU A 10 -3.77 -14.75 -1.66
N PRO A 11 -4.49 -15.09 -0.59
CA PRO A 11 -5.65 -14.34 -0.13
C PRO A 11 -5.39 -12.82 -0.07
N LEU A 12 -6.42 -12.03 -0.35
CA LEU A 12 -6.30 -10.57 -0.45
C LEU A 12 -5.83 -9.94 0.86
N ASP A 13 -6.33 -10.44 1.99
CA ASP A 13 -6.01 -10.01 3.34
C ASP A 13 -4.55 -10.30 3.73
N LEU A 14 -4.01 -11.45 3.30
CA LEU A 14 -2.60 -11.78 3.49
C LEU A 14 -1.69 -10.91 2.62
N LEU A 15 -2.09 -10.65 1.37
CA LEU A 15 -1.36 -9.71 0.51
C LEU A 15 -1.38 -8.29 1.11
N ALA A 16 -2.53 -7.84 1.62
CA ALA A 16 -2.66 -6.54 2.29
C ALA A 16 -1.83 -6.47 3.57
N TYR A 17 -1.78 -7.55 4.35
CA TYR A 17 -0.91 -7.63 5.53
C TYR A 17 0.57 -7.50 5.15
N ILE A 18 1.04 -8.24 4.14
CA ILE A 18 2.43 -8.13 3.67
C ILE A 18 2.74 -6.71 3.20
N LEU A 19 1.85 -6.11 2.41
CA LEU A 19 2.00 -4.72 1.94
C LEU A 19 2.00 -3.71 3.10
N SER A 20 1.32 -4.00 4.22
CA SER A 20 1.35 -3.11 5.39
C SER A 20 2.74 -3.05 6.06
N LEU A 21 3.61 -4.05 5.82
CA LEU A 21 4.98 -4.08 6.33
C LEU A 21 5.95 -3.28 5.45
N VAL A 22 5.59 -3.01 4.20
CA VAL A 22 6.36 -2.12 3.32
C VAL A 22 6.20 -0.72 3.88
N THR A 23 7.30 -0.04 4.18
CA THR A 23 7.29 1.35 4.70
C THR A 23 7.34 2.38 3.58
N SER A 24 8.08 2.07 2.51
CA SER A 24 8.23 2.90 1.31
C SER A 24 6.90 3.10 0.60
N PHE A 25 6.53 4.36 0.41
CA PHE A 25 5.35 4.71 -0.35
C PHE A 25 5.55 4.46 -1.87
N THR A 26 6.79 4.51 -2.39
CA THR A 26 7.08 4.27 -3.83
C THR A 26 6.76 2.84 -4.18
N ASP A 27 7.16 1.95 -3.29
CA ASP A 27 6.99 0.52 -3.47
C ASP A 27 5.49 0.18 -3.44
N LEU A 28 4.72 0.81 -2.55
CA LEU A 28 3.26 0.66 -2.52
C LEU A 28 2.57 1.22 -3.76
N ALA A 29 3.00 2.39 -4.24
CA ALA A 29 2.46 2.99 -5.46
C ALA A 29 2.73 2.08 -6.68
N GLN A 30 3.96 1.58 -6.82
CA GLN A 30 4.34 0.64 -7.87
C GLN A 30 3.57 -0.68 -7.75
N ALA A 31 3.45 -1.23 -6.54
CA ALA A 31 2.67 -2.42 -6.25
C ALA A 31 1.20 -2.27 -6.66
N SER A 32 0.61 -1.08 -6.44
CA SER A 32 -0.77 -0.79 -6.85
C SER A 32 -0.98 -0.84 -8.37
N GLY A 33 0.08 -0.71 -9.15
CA GLY A 33 0.09 -0.76 -10.62
C GLY A 33 0.15 -2.17 -11.21
N VAL A 34 0.48 -3.20 -10.42
CA VAL A 34 0.69 -4.58 -10.92
C VAL A 34 -0.59 -5.17 -11.52
N CYS A 35 -1.67 -5.22 -10.73
CA CYS A 35 -2.99 -5.65 -11.20
C CYS A 35 -4.09 -5.18 -10.25
N LYS A 36 -5.36 -5.42 -10.62
CA LYS A 36 -6.54 -5.02 -9.82
C LYS A 36 -6.51 -5.60 -8.39
N LYS A 37 -5.96 -6.80 -8.20
CA LYS A 37 -5.87 -7.46 -6.89
C LYS A 37 -4.87 -6.75 -5.99
N TRP A 38 -3.68 -6.46 -6.50
CA TRP A 38 -2.65 -5.73 -5.77
C TRP A 38 -3.10 -4.32 -5.42
N ARG A 39 -3.79 -3.61 -6.33
CA ARG A 39 -4.39 -2.30 -6.03
C ARG A 39 -5.35 -2.35 -4.85
N LYS A 40 -6.22 -3.37 -4.79
CA LYS A 40 -7.14 -3.56 -3.65
C LYS A 40 -6.37 -3.87 -2.36
N ALA A 41 -5.32 -4.68 -2.44
CA ALA A 41 -4.52 -5.04 -1.29
C ALA A 41 -3.72 -3.85 -0.74
N VAL A 42 -3.16 -3.00 -1.61
CA VAL A 42 -2.52 -1.73 -1.20
C VAL A 42 -3.53 -0.85 -0.47
N ASN A 43 -4.73 -0.65 -1.02
CA ASN A 43 -5.76 0.14 -0.36
C ASN A 43 -6.15 -0.42 1.03
N GLN A 44 -6.27 -1.75 1.16
CA GLN A 44 -6.52 -2.40 2.46
C GLN A 44 -5.34 -2.32 3.42
N SER A 45 -4.11 -2.28 2.92
CA SER A 45 -2.91 -2.15 3.75
C SER A 45 -2.81 -0.76 4.36
N MET A 46 -3.20 0.29 3.62
CA MET A 46 -3.19 1.68 4.08
C MET A 46 -4.09 1.88 5.30
N ALA A 47 -5.24 1.22 5.33
CA ALA A 47 -6.17 1.23 6.46
C ALA A 47 -5.52 0.85 7.80
N ARG A 48 -4.46 0.06 7.79
CA ARG A 48 -3.78 -0.44 9.00
C ARG A 48 -2.59 0.44 9.42
N ARG A 49 -2.22 1.44 8.62
CA ARG A 49 -1.07 2.29 8.92
C ARG A 49 -1.42 3.35 9.95
N GLU A 50 -0.57 3.44 10.96
CA GLU A 50 -0.62 4.51 11.97
C GLU A 50 0.34 5.66 11.64
N SER A 51 1.32 5.44 10.76
CA SER A 51 2.25 6.47 10.31
C SER A 51 2.48 6.47 8.78
N LEU A 52 2.67 7.66 8.22
CA LEU A 52 3.02 7.91 6.82
C LEU A 52 4.07 9.02 6.75
N SER A 53 5.01 8.88 5.82
CA SER A 53 5.96 9.94 5.47
C SER A 53 5.98 10.16 3.97
N PHE A 54 5.79 11.41 3.57
CA PHE A 54 5.96 11.93 2.21
C PHE A 54 7.24 12.78 2.08
N ALA A 55 8.06 12.86 3.13
CA ALA A 55 9.25 13.71 3.12
C ALA A 55 10.17 13.39 1.92
N GLY A 56 10.52 14.44 1.18
CA GLY A 56 11.37 14.34 0.00
C GLY A 56 10.64 13.91 -1.29
N TRP A 57 9.31 13.84 -1.27
CA TRP A 57 8.51 13.50 -2.45
C TRP A 57 7.90 14.70 -3.17
N LYS A 58 7.82 14.58 -4.49
CA LYS A 58 7.05 15.49 -5.34
C LYS A 58 5.81 14.75 -5.84
N MET A 59 4.73 14.82 -5.06
CA MET A 59 3.43 14.24 -5.38
C MET A 59 2.40 15.37 -5.55
N ASP A 60 1.39 15.16 -6.37
CA ASP A 60 0.28 16.10 -6.47
C ASP A 60 -0.69 15.95 -5.29
N ASP A 61 -1.40 17.02 -4.98
CA ASP A 61 -2.30 17.09 -3.83
C ASP A 61 -3.45 16.08 -3.94
N ASP A 62 -3.95 15.77 -5.14
CA ASP A 62 -5.05 14.80 -5.33
C ASP A 62 -4.60 13.39 -4.96
N SER A 63 -3.45 12.96 -5.48
CA SER A 63 -2.89 11.66 -5.16
C SER A 63 -2.56 11.52 -3.67
N THR A 64 -2.01 12.57 -3.05
CA THR A 64 -1.73 12.62 -1.61
C THR A 64 -3.02 12.51 -0.79
N SER A 65 -4.04 13.31 -1.13
CA SER A 65 -5.35 13.31 -0.47
C SER A 65 -6.00 11.93 -0.50
N ARG A 66 -5.99 11.27 -1.67
CA ARG A 66 -6.56 9.92 -1.82
C ARG A 66 -5.89 8.89 -0.91
N LEU A 67 -4.59 9.00 -0.66
CA LEU A 67 -3.85 8.05 0.18
C LEU A 67 -4.05 8.29 1.66
N VAL A 68 -4.01 9.56 2.08
CA VAL A 68 -4.36 9.96 3.45
C VAL A 68 -5.77 9.47 3.78
N HIS A 69 -6.71 9.59 2.83
CA HIS A 69 -8.08 9.13 3.04
C HIS A 69 -8.21 7.59 3.18
N LEU A 70 -7.32 6.82 2.57
CA LEU A 70 -7.27 5.37 2.73
C LEU A 70 -6.65 4.94 4.07
N ALA A 71 -5.80 5.78 4.68
CA ALA A 71 -5.16 5.53 5.97
C ALA A 71 -5.98 6.12 7.13
N TYR A 72 -7.21 5.63 7.32
CA TYR A 72 -8.10 6.18 8.36
C TYR A 72 -7.63 5.96 9.82
N ASN A 73 -6.65 5.08 10.05
CA ASN A 73 -6.02 4.87 11.37
C ASN A 73 -4.73 5.69 11.56
N LEU A 74 -4.43 6.62 10.64
CA LEU A 74 -3.22 7.43 10.66
C LEU A 74 -3.19 8.34 11.90
N LYS A 75 -2.09 8.29 12.64
CA LYS A 75 -1.79 9.13 13.81
C LYS A 75 -0.67 10.12 13.52
N GLU A 76 0.30 9.71 12.70
CA GLU A 76 1.49 10.49 12.38
C GLU A 76 1.61 10.66 10.86
N LEU A 77 1.76 11.90 10.42
CA LEU A 77 1.96 12.27 9.03
C LEU A 77 3.16 13.20 8.93
N ASP A 78 4.20 12.73 8.26
CA ASP A 78 5.37 13.50 7.87
C ASP A 78 5.23 13.89 6.39
N MET A 79 5.52 15.15 6.04
CA MET A 79 5.28 15.71 4.69
C MET A 79 6.56 16.16 4.02
#